data_AF-A0A336NDQ2-F1
#
_entry.id   AF-A0A336NDQ2-F1
#
_cell.length_a   1.000
_cell.length_b   1.000
_cell.length_c   1.000
_cell.angle_alpha   90.00
_cell.angle_beta   90.00
_cell.angle_gamma   90.00
#
_symmetry.space_group_name_H-M   'P 1'
#
loop_
_entity.id
_entity.type
_entity.pdbx_description
1 polymer ?
#
loop_
_entity_poly.entity_id
_entity_poly.type
_entity_poly.pdbx_seq_one_letter_code
_entity_poly.pdbx_strand_id
1 'polypeptide(L)'
;MTQTICQFSFNVSCWNIVCNKTLSEHDWKLGYQHWQQNCTNFADFAPKLEFLPPLKRRRLSDSARLIFEAAWTLVDEQSNLPVVYASANSEINRNFSLWYSLLTEGDVSPTSFSLSVHNALIGQWSELRKVTAETTALMANKDNLEIALLEAYLLLKEGAERVLVIVAESPLEQSYDVQPVVRQPFSYALALVMETGEQYQLSFCAQPPEGEAVVDTALEWVKISISTRLNGAHQIVPEDLGHGKKTKLVASFLSTAIGFLFWGVAGTLLQLVLYPYARHHQTNSLQTQLKIRRFVGRIWYYFIRYLSFGGVLEVSYKGFEKLGRPGQLILPNHPSLLDVVLILGQSPSLNCIVKKDLLNNPTMRNQILACGFLPNTESVELLEQSDEVLKEQALLLFAEGTRTGWDGVVKLNRGAVSIGLRSARVITPVIIRMNPLSLKKGHPWYKIPKKRIQYELIVGEDIHPQDWLQEQSIPMASRRLTKYLEDYFNTHTKDN
;
A
#
# COMPACT_ATOMS: atom_id res chain seq x y z
N MET A 1 -35.85 -33.14 20.22
CA MET A 1 -35.59 -32.02 19.29
C MET A 1 -34.62 -31.10 19.99
N THR A 2 -33.41 -30.91 19.45
CA THR A 2 -32.44 -29.96 19.98
C THR A 2 -33.01 -28.55 19.85
N GLN A 3 -33.12 -27.83 20.95
CA GLN A 3 -33.59 -26.44 20.93
C GLN A 3 -32.46 -25.55 20.40
N THR A 4 -32.70 -24.92 19.24
CA THR A 4 -31.79 -23.92 18.66
C THR A 4 -31.89 -22.63 19.45
N ILE A 5 -30.75 -22.15 19.95
CA ILE A 5 -30.63 -20.92 20.75
C ILE A 5 -30.30 -19.72 19.85
N CYS A 6 -29.38 -19.92 18.91
CA CYS A 6 -28.95 -18.90 17.96
C CYS A 6 -28.70 -19.56 16.60
N GLN A 7 -29.08 -18.90 15.52
CA GLN A 7 -28.84 -19.37 14.15
C GLN A 7 -28.59 -18.19 13.22
N PHE A 8 -27.56 -18.30 12.38
CA PHE A 8 -27.25 -17.31 11.36
C PHE A 8 -26.59 -17.94 10.13
N SER A 9 -26.67 -17.23 9.01
CA SER A 9 -26.14 -17.66 7.72
C SER A 9 -25.23 -16.60 7.11
N PHE A 10 -24.23 -17.06 6.37
CA PHE A 10 -23.22 -16.21 5.75
C PHE A 10 -22.56 -16.91 4.55
N ASN A 11 -21.85 -16.14 3.73
CA ASN A 11 -20.95 -16.65 2.70
C ASN A 11 -19.49 -16.47 3.13
N VAL A 12 -18.62 -17.36 2.65
CA VAL A 12 -17.17 -17.20 2.74
C VAL A 12 -16.64 -17.04 1.32
N SER A 13 -16.25 -15.82 0.95
CA SER A 13 -15.81 -15.52 -0.43
C SER A 13 -14.41 -16.04 -0.71
N CYS A 14 -13.51 -15.93 0.28
CA CYS A 14 -12.18 -16.52 0.21
C CYS A 14 -11.64 -16.84 1.61
N TRP A 15 -10.73 -17.80 1.69
CA TRP A 15 -10.03 -18.16 2.92
C TRP A 15 -8.64 -18.70 2.61
N ASN A 16 -7.75 -18.66 3.61
CA ASN A 16 -6.39 -19.19 3.55
C ASN A 16 -5.93 -19.60 4.95
N ILE A 17 -5.13 -20.66 5.03
CA ILE A 17 -4.48 -21.10 6.27
C ILE A 17 -2.97 -21.17 6.08
N VAL A 18 -2.24 -20.72 7.10
CA VAL A 18 -0.78 -20.82 7.14
C VAL A 18 -0.37 -21.39 8.48
N CYS A 19 0.42 -22.46 8.46
CA CYS A 19 0.95 -23.11 9.66
C CYS A 19 2.46 -22.88 9.76
N ASN A 20 3.05 -22.99 10.95
CA ASN A 20 4.52 -23.02 11.09
C ASN A 20 5.14 -24.38 10.71
N LYS A 21 4.34 -25.29 10.17
CA LYS A 21 4.71 -26.61 9.66
C LYS A 21 4.19 -26.77 8.23
N THR A 22 4.93 -27.49 7.40
CA THR A 22 4.50 -27.83 6.04
C THR A 22 3.70 -29.14 6.07
N LEU A 23 2.42 -29.09 5.75
CA LEU A 23 1.52 -30.25 5.64
C LEU A 23 1.16 -30.50 4.17
N SER A 24 1.23 -31.76 3.75
CA SER A 24 0.69 -32.18 2.46
C SER A 24 -0.83 -32.30 2.48
N GLU A 25 -1.45 -32.39 1.30
CA GLU A 25 -2.89 -32.66 1.21
C GLU A 25 -3.30 -33.99 1.87
N HIS A 26 -2.39 -34.98 1.89
CA HIS A 26 -2.63 -36.24 2.58
C HIS A 26 -2.67 -36.04 4.10
N ASP A 27 -1.72 -35.29 4.64
CA ASP A 27 -1.63 -35.01 6.08
C ASP A 27 -2.90 -34.29 6.58
N TRP A 28 -3.42 -33.33 5.80
CA TRP A 28 -4.67 -32.61 6.11
C TRP A 28 -5.89 -33.54 6.23
N LYS A 29 -5.94 -34.66 5.50
CA LYS A 29 -7.07 -35.59 5.57
C LYS A 29 -7.05 -36.45 6.84
N LEU A 30 -5.88 -36.71 7.40
CA LEU A 30 -5.70 -37.61 8.54
C LEU A 30 -6.14 -36.99 9.88
N GLY A 31 -6.28 -35.67 9.95
CA GLY A 31 -6.91 -34.97 11.08
C GLY A 31 -6.06 -34.85 12.35
N TYR A 32 -6.71 -34.37 13.41
CA TYR A 32 -6.05 -33.83 14.59
C TYR A 32 -5.09 -34.80 15.30
N GLN A 33 -5.50 -36.06 15.49
CA GLN A 33 -4.64 -37.06 16.16
C GLN A 33 -3.35 -37.30 15.38
N HIS A 34 -3.43 -37.40 14.04
CA HIS A 34 -2.26 -37.56 13.20
C HIS A 34 -1.34 -36.33 13.27
N TRP A 35 -1.90 -35.13 13.22
CA TRP A 35 -1.13 -33.89 13.35
C TRP A 35 -0.41 -33.80 14.69
N GLN A 36 -1.07 -34.17 15.79
CA GLN A 36 -0.50 -34.15 17.12
C GLN A 36 0.67 -35.14 17.27
N GLN A 37 0.53 -36.34 16.70
CA GLN A 37 1.55 -37.39 16.78
C GLN A 37 2.76 -37.12 15.88
N ASN A 38 2.57 -36.42 14.76
CA ASN A 38 3.60 -36.23 13.74
C ASN A 38 4.13 -34.78 13.66
N CYS A 39 3.72 -33.89 14.57
CA CYS A 39 4.09 -32.48 14.50
C CYS A 39 5.60 -32.22 14.47
N THR A 40 6.39 -33.08 15.13
CA THR A 40 7.86 -33.02 15.12
C THR A 40 8.48 -33.48 13.80
N ASN A 41 7.76 -34.27 13.01
CA ASN A 41 8.23 -34.83 11.74
C ASN A 41 7.95 -33.90 10.55
N PHE A 42 6.99 -32.98 10.68
CA PHE A 42 6.72 -31.99 9.65
C PHE A 42 7.84 -30.95 9.58
N ALA A 43 8.21 -30.59 8.34
CA ALA A 43 9.22 -29.56 8.08
C ALA A 43 8.73 -28.18 8.56
N ASP A 44 9.62 -27.44 9.21
CA ASP A 44 9.34 -26.08 9.67
C ASP A 44 9.07 -25.14 8.50
N PHE A 45 8.10 -24.26 8.68
CA PHE A 45 7.77 -23.20 7.75
C PHE A 45 7.74 -21.85 8.47
N ALA A 46 8.47 -20.88 7.91
CA ALA A 46 8.47 -19.51 8.41
C ALA A 46 8.19 -18.54 7.25
N PRO A 47 7.08 -17.78 7.29
CA PRO A 47 6.78 -16.81 6.25
C PRO A 47 7.88 -15.75 6.10
N LYS A 48 8.35 -15.55 4.85
CA LYS A 48 9.35 -14.53 4.53
C LYS A 48 8.78 -13.11 4.53
N LEU A 49 7.46 -12.99 4.28
CA LEU A 49 6.71 -11.73 4.21
C LEU A 49 7.35 -10.67 3.32
N GLU A 50 7.89 -11.06 2.16
CA GLU A 50 8.67 -10.14 1.30
C GLU A 50 7.88 -8.90 0.83
N PHE A 51 6.55 -8.95 0.94
CA PHE A 51 5.65 -7.82 0.75
C PHE A 51 5.76 -6.72 1.82
N LEU A 52 6.33 -7.00 2.99
CA LEU A 52 6.56 -6.02 4.05
C LEU A 52 7.99 -5.44 4.01
N PRO A 53 8.18 -4.14 4.31
CA PRO A 53 9.50 -3.56 4.50
C PRO A 53 10.34 -4.31 5.56
N PRO A 54 11.66 -4.47 5.38
CA PRO A 54 12.50 -5.25 6.30
C PRO A 54 12.39 -4.83 7.78
N LEU A 55 12.32 -3.53 8.06
CA LEU A 55 12.18 -3.01 9.43
C LEU A 55 10.83 -3.39 10.06
N LYS A 56 9.76 -3.39 9.27
CA LYS A 56 8.42 -3.79 9.73
C LYS A 56 8.38 -5.29 9.98
N ARG A 57 8.95 -6.09 9.07
CA ARG A 57 9.10 -7.55 9.24
C ARG A 57 9.85 -7.95 10.51
N ARG A 58 10.96 -7.25 10.82
CA ARG A 58 11.79 -7.54 11.99
C ARG A 58 11.07 -7.36 13.32
N ARG A 59 9.95 -6.62 13.35
CA ARG A 59 9.18 -6.35 14.57
C ARG A 59 8.03 -7.33 14.79
N LEU A 60 7.75 -8.22 13.83
CA LEU A 60 6.66 -9.19 13.92
C LEU A 60 7.08 -10.44 14.69
N SER A 61 6.23 -10.90 15.59
CA SER A 61 6.31 -12.24 16.20
C SER A 61 5.97 -13.33 15.18
N ASP A 62 6.28 -14.58 15.47
CA ASP A 62 5.98 -15.69 14.54
C ASP A 62 4.47 -15.82 14.29
N SER A 63 3.64 -15.66 15.33
CA SER A 63 2.17 -15.60 15.19
C SER A 63 1.73 -14.46 14.28
N ALA A 64 2.30 -13.26 14.45
CA ALA A 64 2.01 -12.14 13.56
C ALA A 64 2.42 -12.49 12.11
N ARG A 65 3.55 -13.15 11.91
CA ARG A 65 3.97 -13.54 10.55
C ARG A 65 2.98 -14.49 9.88
N LEU A 66 2.46 -15.47 10.62
CA LEU A 66 1.44 -16.38 10.11
C LEU A 66 0.16 -15.62 9.75
N ILE A 67 -0.30 -14.70 10.62
CA ILE A 67 -1.47 -13.85 10.35
C ILE A 67 -1.28 -13.04 9.06
N PHE A 68 -0.13 -12.39 8.91
CA PHE A 68 0.15 -11.61 7.72
C PHE A 68 0.15 -12.50 6.48
N GLU A 69 0.88 -13.61 6.48
CA GLU A 69 0.89 -14.52 5.32
C GLU A 69 -0.51 -15.07 4.98
N ALA A 70 -1.31 -15.42 6.00
CA ALA A 70 -2.65 -15.96 5.81
C ALA A 70 -3.60 -14.93 5.19
N ALA A 71 -3.64 -13.72 5.74
CA ALA A 71 -4.62 -12.70 5.36
C ALA A 71 -4.17 -11.80 4.20
N TRP A 72 -2.86 -11.70 3.90
CA TRP A 72 -2.34 -10.62 3.03
C TRP A 72 -3.01 -10.55 1.67
N THR A 73 -3.21 -11.71 1.03
CA THR A 73 -3.75 -11.84 -0.33
C THR A 73 -5.26 -11.97 -0.40
N LEU A 74 -5.91 -12.22 0.74
CA LEU A 74 -7.38 -12.34 0.82
C LEU A 74 -8.07 -10.99 0.75
N VAL A 75 -7.37 -9.95 1.21
CA VAL A 75 -7.89 -8.60 1.28
C VAL A 75 -7.06 -7.66 0.42
N ASP A 76 -7.73 -6.84 -0.39
CA ASP A 76 -7.06 -5.86 -1.25
C ASP A 76 -6.23 -4.87 -0.41
N GLU A 77 -5.12 -4.39 -0.96
CA GLU A 77 -4.16 -3.52 -0.25
C GLU A 77 -4.80 -2.22 0.27
N GLN A 78 -5.95 -1.80 -0.30
CA GLN A 78 -6.74 -0.64 0.09
C GLN A 78 -8.04 -0.97 0.85
N SER A 79 -8.30 -2.25 1.16
CA SER A 79 -9.55 -2.60 1.85
C SER A 79 -9.49 -2.15 3.30
N ASN A 80 -10.44 -1.31 3.70
CA ASN A 80 -10.65 -0.92 5.09
C ASN A 80 -11.77 -1.77 5.71
N LEU A 81 -11.64 -3.09 5.64
CA LEU A 81 -12.66 -4.00 6.17
C LEU A 81 -12.59 -4.01 7.70
N PRO A 82 -13.74 -4.11 8.39
CA PRO A 82 -13.75 -4.53 9.78
C PRO A 82 -13.03 -5.85 9.96
N VAL A 83 -12.35 -6.02 11.09
CA VAL A 83 -11.56 -7.21 11.38
C VAL A 83 -11.98 -7.82 12.70
N VAL A 84 -12.30 -9.11 12.69
CA VAL A 84 -12.53 -9.90 13.90
C VAL A 84 -11.37 -10.86 14.06
N TYR A 85 -10.63 -10.72 15.16
CA TYR A 85 -9.55 -11.61 15.53
C TYR A 85 -9.97 -12.45 16.74
N ALA A 86 -9.74 -13.77 16.68
CA ALA A 86 -9.94 -14.66 17.83
C ALA A 86 -8.72 -15.55 18.07
N SER A 87 -8.45 -15.80 19.35
CA SER A 87 -7.39 -16.71 19.78
C SER A 87 -7.59 -17.13 21.24
N ALA A 88 -7.26 -18.37 21.57
CA ALA A 88 -7.15 -18.87 22.93
C ALA A 88 -5.81 -18.45 23.57
N ASN A 89 -4.71 -18.57 22.82
CA ASN A 89 -3.37 -18.39 23.35
C ASN A 89 -2.72 -17.04 22.99
N SER A 90 -3.01 -16.45 21.83
CA SER A 90 -2.41 -15.20 21.34
C SER A 90 -0.89 -15.13 21.62
N GLU A 91 -0.41 -14.12 22.34
CA GLU A 91 0.98 -13.93 22.76
C GLU A 91 1.31 -14.61 24.12
N ILE A 92 0.76 -15.80 24.41
CA ILE A 92 0.96 -16.51 25.69
C ILE A 92 2.45 -16.75 26.00
N ASN A 93 3.24 -17.18 25.01
CA ASN A 93 4.68 -17.44 25.21
C ASN A 93 5.43 -16.15 25.58
N ARG A 94 5.03 -14.99 25.01
CA ARG A 94 5.57 -13.69 25.40
C ARG A 94 5.22 -13.35 26.85
N ASN A 95 3.99 -13.64 27.28
CA ASN A 95 3.57 -13.42 28.66
C ASN A 95 4.39 -14.27 29.64
N PHE A 96 4.58 -15.57 29.37
CA PHE A 96 5.42 -16.42 30.20
C PHE A 96 6.89 -15.97 30.22
N SER A 97 7.43 -15.52 29.09
CA SER A 97 8.79 -14.94 29.03
C SER A 97 8.91 -13.67 29.86
N LEU A 98 7.90 -12.79 29.86
CA LEU A 98 7.86 -11.59 30.70
C LEU A 98 7.81 -11.94 32.20
N TRP A 99 6.98 -12.92 32.58
CA TRP A 99 6.94 -13.42 33.96
C TRP A 99 8.29 -13.99 34.39
N TYR A 100 8.93 -14.77 33.51
CA TYR A 100 10.25 -15.32 33.78
C TYR A 100 11.28 -14.20 34.02
N SER A 101 11.42 -13.24 33.10
CA SER A 101 12.34 -12.10 33.26
C SER A 101 12.05 -11.28 34.52
N LEU A 102 10.78 -11.02 34.85
CA LEU A 102 10.45 -10.31 36.08
C LEU A 102 10.91 -11.06 37.33
N LEU A 103 10.73 -12.39 37.35
CA LEU A 103 11.09 -13.22 38.50
C LEU A 103 12.60 -13.46 38.63
N THR A 104 13.33 -13.52 37.52
CA THR A 104 14.78 -13.83 37.52
C THR A 104 15.66 -12.58 37.50
N GLU A 105 15.24 -11.53 36.81
CA GLU A 105 16.03 -10.32 36.56
C GLU A 105 15.48 -9.08 37.29
N GLY A 106 14.21 -9.10 37.70
CA GLY A 106 13.56 -7.99 38.43
C GLY A 106 13.09 -6.83 37.55
N ASP A 107 13.11 -6.98 36.22
CA ASP A 107 12.68 -5.97 35.26
C ASP A 107 11.97 -6.59 34.05
N VAL A 108 11.22 -5.79 33.30
CA VAL A 108 10.48 -6.19 32.09
C VAL A 108 10.70 -5.20 30.95
N SER A 109 10.90 -5.71 29.74
CA SER A 109 10.99 -4.85 28.54
C SER A 109 9.66 -4.12 28.29
N PRO A 110 9.63 -2.77 28.28
CA PRO A 110 8.41 -2.01 28.02
C PRO A 110 7.81 -2.29 26.64
N THR A 111 8.67 -2.55 25.65
CA THR A 111 8.23 -2.91 24.29
C THR A 111 7.59 -4.30 24.28
N SER A 112 8.20 -5.29 24.94
CA SER A 112 7.63 -6.63 24.97
C SER A 112 6.32 -6.66 25.77
N PHE A 113 6.24 -5.94 26.89
CA PHE A 113 4.99 -5.77 27.63
C PHE A 113 3.88 -5.13 26.78
N SER A 114 4.20 -4.07 26.03
CA SER A 114 3.22 -3.44 25.13
C SER A 114 2.72 -4.37 24.01
N LEU A 115 3.49 -5.41 23.67
CA LEU A 115 3.16 -6.41 22.66
C LEU A 115 2.56 -7.70 23.26
N SER A 116 2.36 -7.79 24.58
CA SER A 116 1.82 -8.99 25.24
C SER A 116 0.29 -8.98 25.40
N VAL A 117 -0.35 -7.84 25.11
CA VAL A 117 -1.80 -7.69 25.11
C VAL A 117 -2.44 -8.51 23.99
N HIS A 118 -3.63 -9.04 24.24
CA HIS A 118 -4.32 -9.96 23.31
C HIS A 118 -4.48 -9.39 21.90
N ASN A 119 -4.80 -8.10 21.81
CA ASN A 119 -5.02 -7.40 20.55
C ASN A 119 -3.73 -6.92 19.87
N ALA A 120 -2.53 -7.21 20.39
CA ALA A 120 -1.28 -6.74 19.81
C ALA A 120 -1.10 -7.22 18.37
N LEU A 121 -1.43 -8.49 18.09
CA LEU A 121 -1.31 -9.10 16.78
C LEU A 121 -2.18 -8.40 15.73
N ILE A 122 -3.46 -8.18 16.06
CA ILE A 122 -4.38 -7.50 15.16
C ILE A 122 -4.15 -5.97 15.12
N GLY A 123 -3.61 -5.39 16.18
CA GLY A 123 -3.15 -4.01 16.21
C GLY A 123 -1.98 -3.78 15.23
N GLN A 124 -1.02 -4.71 15.17
CA GLN A 124 0.04 -4.68 14.16
C GLN A 124 -0.51 -4.83 12.74
N TRP A 125 -1.51 -5.71 12.54
CA TRP A 125 -2.23 -5.82 11.27
C TRP A 125 -2.87 -4.48 10.88
N SER A 126 -3.67 -3.89 11.78
CA SER A 126 -4.33 -2.60 11.58
C SER A 126 -3.32 -1.48 11.29
N GLU A 127 -2.22 -1.37 12.05
CA GLU A 127 -1.17 -0.37 11.82
C GLU A 127 -0.51 -0.54 10.45
N LEU A 128 -0.16 -1.78 10.09
CA LEU A 128 0.59 -2.05 8.86
C LEU A 128 -0.28 -1.98 7.60
N ARG A 129 -1.56 -2.37 7.70
CA ARG A 129 -2.57 -2.29 6.63
C ARG A 129 -3.31 -0.95 6.61
N LYS A 130 -3.09 -0.10 7.62
CA LYS A 130 -3.82 1.16 7.84
C LYS A 130 -5.34 0.96 7.92
N VAL A 131 -5.77 -0.13 8.57
CA VAL A 131 -7.19 -0.38 8.83
C VAL A 131 -7.64 0.56 9.93
N THR A 132 -8.56 1.45 9.59
CA THR A 132 -9.24 2.39 10.49
C THR A 132 -10.68 1.97 10.79
N ALA A 133 -11.19 0.96 10.09
CA ALA A 133 -12.44 0.31 10.43
C ALA A 133 -12.33 -0.46 11.75
N GLU A 134 -13.49 -0.85 12.26
CA GLU A 134 -13.63 -1.57 13.53
C GLU A 134 -12.77 -2.83 13.58
N THR A 135 -12.05 -3.02 14.68
CA THR A 135 -11.18 -4.17 14.90
C THR A 135 -11.46 -4.76 16.28
N THR A 136 -12.08 -5.94 16.30
CA THR A 136 -12.43 -6.67 17.51
C THR A 136 -11.42 -7.79 17.76
N ALA A 137 -10.97 -7.94 19.00
CA ALA A 137 -10.09 -9.03 19.43
C ALA A 137 -10.76 -9.83 20.55
N LEU A 138 -11.06 -11.10 20.31
CA LEU A 138 -11.85 -11.97 21.16
C LEU A 138 -11.05 -13.16 21.66
N MET A 139 -11.43 -13.67 22.82
CA MET A 139 -11.01 -14.98 23.31
C MET A 139 -12.24 -15.69 23.85
N ALA A 140 -12.49 -16.89 23.35
CA ALA A 140 -13.47 -17.81 23.88
C ALA A 140 -12.76 -19.04 24.45
N ASN A 141 -13.31 -19.60 25.53
CA ASN A 141 -12.77 -20.82 26.14
C ASN A 141 -12.94 -22.04 25.21
N LYS A 142 -13.94 -22.01 24.33
CA LYS A 142 -14.22 -22.99 23.28
C LYS A 142 -14.74 -22.26 22.04
N ASP A 143 -14.63 -22.92 20.88
CA ASP A 143 -15.31 -22.51 19.65
C ASP A 143 -14.89 -21.09 19.17
N ASN A 144 -13.59 -20.78 19.21
CA ASN A 144 -13.06 -19.46 18.82
C ASN A 144 -13.43 -19.09 17.38
N LEU A 145 -13.47 -20.05 16.45
CA LEU A 145 -13.90 -19.79 15.08
C LEU A 145 -15.38 -19.37 15.04
N GLU A 146 -16.25 -20.13 15.69
CA GLU A 146 -17.69 -19.91 15.74
C GLU A 146 -18.05 -18.57 16.38
N ILE A 147 -17.38 -18.22 17.48
CA ILE A 147 -17.57 -16.93 18.15
C ILE A 147 -17.07 -15.78 17.27
N ALA A 148 -15.94 -15.95 16.57
CA ALA A 148 -15.46 -14.93 15.63
C ALA A 148 -16.41 -14.74 14.44
N LEU A 149 -17.01 -15.83 13.93
CA LEU A 149 -18.01 -15.79 12.87
C LEU A 149 -19.32 -15.11 13.35
N LEU A 150 -19.73 -15.34 14.60
CA LEU A 150 -20.88 -14.65 15.19
C LEU A 150 -20.64 -13.14 15.27
N GLU A 151 -19.49 -12.71 15.79
CA GLU A 151 -19.13 -11.29 15.86
C GLU A 151 -19.08 -10.66 14.47
N ALA A 152 -18.47 -11.34 13.50
CA ALA A 152 -18.43 -10.87 12.12
C ALA A 152 -19.84 -10.75 11.53
N TYR A 153 -20.77 -11.63 11.92
CA TYR A 153 -22.14 -11.60 11.43
C TYR A 153 -22.88 -10.39 11.97
N LEU A 154 -22.64 -10.02 13.23
CA LEU A 154 -23.19 -8.80 13.82
C LEU A 154 -22.68 -7.56 13.08
N LEU A 155 -21.39 -7.49 12.77
CA LEU A 155 -20.82 -6.38 11.97
C LEU A 155 -21.44 -6.28 10.56
N LEU A 156 -21.73 -7.42 9.91
CA LEU A 156 -22.47 -7.42 8.64
C LEU A 156 -23.90 -6.87 8.81
N LYS A 157 -24.57 -7.17 9.94
CA LYS A 157 -25.91 -6.64 10.25
C LYS A 157 -25.91 -5.16 10.60
N GLU A 158 -24.79 -4.62 11.07
CA GLU A 158 -24.59 -3.19 11.30
C GLU A 158 -24.25 -2.41 10.02
N GLY A 159 -24.08 -3.11 8.88
CA GLY A 159 -23.92 -2.49 7.56
C GLY A 159 -22.55 -2.69 6.92
N ALA A 160 -21.66 -3.48 7.53
CA ALA A 160 -20.43 -3.89 6.84
C ALA A 160 -20.76 -4.77 5.63
N GLU A 161 -20.15 -4.49 4.47
CA GLU A 161 -20.34 -5.33 3.28
C GLU A 161 -19.58 -6.65 3.40
N ARG A 162 -18.37 -6.60 3.98
CA ARG A 162 -17.46 -7.73 4.15
C ARG A 162 -16.68 -7.57 5.45
N VAL A 163 -16.36 -8.68 6.10
CA VAL A 163 -15.57 -8.70 7.36
C VAL A 163 -14.42 -9.68 7.21
N LEU A 164 -13.21 -9.28 7.60
CA LEU A 164 -12.06 -10.16 7.69
C LEU A 164 -12.08 -10.86 9.05
N VAL A 165 -12.17 -12.18 9.07
CA VAL A 165 -12.10 -12.98 10.28
C VAL A 165 -10.77 -13.71 10.32
N ILE A 166 -10.08 -13.63 11.45
CA ILE A 166 -8.77 -14.25 11.68
C ILE A 166 -8.81 -15.06 12.96
N VAL A 167 -8.51 -16.36 12.85
CA VAL A 167 -8.25 -17.23 14.00
C VAL A 167 -6.78 -17.60 13.97
N ALA A 168 -6.03 -17.31 15.03
CA ALA A 168 -4.63 -17.70 15.08
C ALA A 168 -4.29 -18.32 16.43
N GLU A 169 -3.51 -19.39 16.41
CA GLU A 169 -3.08 -20.10 17.60
C GLU A 169 -1.57 -20.32 17.57
N SER A 170 -0.97 -20.22 18.75
CA SER A 170 0.39 -20.69 19.00
C SER A 170 0.37 -21.48 20.30
N PRO A 171 0.75 -22.77 20.29
CA PRO A 171 0.78 -23.56 21.51
C PRO A 171 1.79 -22.99 22.51
N LEU A 172 1.49 -23.13 23.80
CA LEU A 172 2.44 -22.85 24.88
C LEU A 172 3.68 -23.74 24.71
N GLU A 173 4.87 -23.15 24.82
CA GLU A 173 6.13 -23.88 24.69
C GLU A 173 6.20 -25.06 25.68
N GLN A 174 6.89 -26.12 25.25
CA GLN A 174 7.10 -27.32 26.08
C GLN A 174 8.05 -27.08 27.25
N SER A 175 8.86 -26.02 27.17
CA SER A 175 9.74 -25.55 28.26
C SER A 175 8.96 -25.12 29.50
N TYR A 176 7.70 -24.71 29.34
CA TYR A 176 6.82 -24.34 30.44
C TYR A 176 6.03 -25.56 30.95
N ASP A 177 6.42 -26.06 32.13
CA ASP A 177 5.76 -27.19 32.78
C ASP A 177 4.45 -26.74 33.48
N VAL A 178 3.40 -26.57 32.67
CA VAL A 178 2.06 -26.14 33.11
C VAL A 178 1.05 -27.23 32.80
N GLN A 179 0.24 -27.59 33.80
CA GLN A 179 -0.88 -28.52 33.67
C GLN A 179 -2.08 -28.05 34.51
N PRO A 180 -3.32 -28.20 34.02
CA PRO A 180 -3.70 -28.74 32.71
C PRO A 180 -3.62 -27.69 31.58
N VAL A 181 -3.02 -28.03 30.45
CA VAL A 181 -3.05 -27.19 29.23
C VAL A 181 -3.18 -28.05 27.98
N VAL A 182 -4.05 -27.64 27.05
CA VAL A 182 -4.16 -28.25 25.73
C VAL A 182 -3.22 -27.53 24.78
N ARG A 183 -2.28 -28.26 24.18
CA ARG A 183 -1.35 -27.72 23.18
C ARG A 183 -1.77 -28.17 21.79
N GLN A 184 -2.03 -27.22 20.91
CA GLN A 184 -2.23 -27.46 19.49
C GLN A 184 -1.00 -28.16 18.87
N PRO A 185 -1.18 -28.94 17.79
CA PRO A 185 -0.08 -29.66 17.16
C PRO A 185 1.00 -28.73 16.61
N PHE A 186 0.62 -27.52 16.17
CA PHE A 186 1.51 -26.52 15.59
C PHE A 186 0.86 -25.13 15.67
N SER A 187 1.64 -24.08 15.42
CA SER A 187 1.10 -22.71 15.31
C SER A 187 0.45 -22.52 13.95
N TYR A 188 -0.66 -21.79 13.89
CA TYR A 188 -1.33 -21.48 12.63
C TYR A 188 -2.05 -20.13 12.67
N ALA A 189 -2.38 -19.62 11.48
CA ALA A 189 -3.36 -18.57 11.28
C ALA A 189 -4.31 -18.96 10.13
N LEU A 190 -5.61 -18.98 10.42
CA LEU A 190 -6.70 -19.08 9.47
C LEU A 190 -7.27 -17.69 9.25
N ALA A 191 -7.32 -17.25 8.00
CA ALA A 191 -7.98 -16.01 7.60
C ALA A 191 -9.11 -16.31 6.62
N LEU A 192 -10.25 -15.64 6.78
CA LEU A 192 -11.41 -15.77 5.90
C LEU A 192 -12.13 -14.44 5.73
N VAL A 193 -12.71 -14.21 4.55
CA VAL A 193 -13.52 -13.01 4.26
C VAL A 193 -14.99 -13.43 4.23
N MET A 194 -15.77 -12.85 5.14
CA MET A 194 -17.18 -13.15 5.34
C MET A 194 -18.07 -12.09 4.70
N GLU A 195 -19.15 -12.54 4.06
CA GLU A 195 -20.12 -11.69 3.37
C GLU A 195 -21.55 -12.15 3.69
N THR A 196 -22.55 -11.30 3.44
CA THR A 196 -23.96 -11.71 3.59
C THR A 196 -24.30 -12.81 2.58
N GLY A 197 -24.95 -13.90 3.04
CA GLY A 197 -25.43 -14.96 2.17
C GLY A 197 -25.89 -16.21 2.93
N GLU A 198 -26.06 -17.32 2.20
CA GLU A 198 -26.67 -18.55 2.70
C GLU A 198 -25.82 -19.82 2.44
N GLN A 199 -24.55 -19.65 2.04
CA GLN A 199 -23.64 -20.77 1.77
C GLN A 199 -23.37 -21.61 3.03
N TYR A 200 -23.19 -20.95 4.17
CA TYR A 200 -23.01 -21.58 5.46
C TYR A 200 -24.15 -21.19 6.40
N GLN A 201 -24.46 -22.10 7.32
CA GLN A 201 -25.38 -21.86 8.42
C GLN A 201 -24.76 -22.39 9.69
N LEU A 202 -24.65 -21.52 10.70
CA LEU A 202 -24.19 -21.88 12.03
C LEU A 202 -25.38 -21.86 12.99
N SER A 203 -25.49 -22.89 13.83
CA SER A 203 -26.57 -23.01 14.82
C SER A 203 -25.98 -23.41 16.17
N PHE A 204 -26.31 -22.66 17.21
CA PHE A 204 -25.99 -23.01 18.59
C PHE A 204 -27.15 -23.82 19.19
N CYS A 205 -26.87 -25.05 19.59
CA CYS A 205 -27.84 -25.99 20.14
C CYS A 205 -27.61 -26.19 21.65
N ALA A 206 -28.70 -26.25 22.43
CA ALA A 206 -28.63 -26.43 23.89
C ALA A 206 -27.99 -27.75 24.34
N GLN A 207 -27.93 -28.76 23.47
CA GLN A 207 -27.26 -30.03 23.72
C GLN A 207 -26.15 -30.24 22.69
N PRO A 208 -24.93 -30.62 23.14
CA PRO A 208 -23.87 -30.97 22.20
C PRO A 208 -24.29 -32.19 21.37
N PRO A 209 -23.96 -32.24 20.08
CA PRO A 209 -24.20 -33.41 19.25
C PRO A 209 -23.46 -34.63 19.82
N GLU A 210 -24.01 -35.84 19.61
CA GLU A 210 -23.33 -37.08 19.92
C GLU A 210 -22.07 -37.22 19.04
N GLY A 211 -20.88 -37.18 19.65
CA GLY A 211 -19.61 -37.26 18.93
C GLY A 211 -18.39 -37.00 19.80
N GLU A 212 -17.19 -37.24 19.25
CA GLU A 212 -15.94 -36.85 19.89
C GLU A 212 -15.82 -35.33 19.98
N ALA A 213 -15.32 -34.83 21.12
CA ALA A 213 -15.09 -33.41 21.30
C ALA A 213 -14.03 -32.91 20.30
N VAL A 214 -14.41 -31.96 19.46
CA VAL A 214 -13.47 -31.27 18.56
C VAL A 214 -12.60 -30.36 19.40
N VAL A 215 -11.29 -30.61 19.37
CA VAL A 215 -10.31 -29.85 20.17
C VAL A 215 -10.05 -28.46 19.58
N ASP A 216 -9.99 -28.37 18.25
CA ASP A 216 -9.75 -27.14 17.52
C ASP A 216 -10.72 -27.10 16.31
N THR A 217 -11.77 -26.28 16.43
CA THR A 217 -12.81 -26.18 15.41
C THR A 217 -12.32 -25.52 14.12
N ALA A 218 -11.30 -24.65 14.20
CA ALA A 218 -10.74 -24.01 13.02
C ALA A 218 -9.96 -25.00 12.15
N LEU A 219 -9.11 -25.84 12.76
CA LEU A 219 -8.39 -26.87 12.00
C LEU A 219 -9.33 -27.95 11.44
N GLU A 220 -10.37 -28.32 12.18
CA GLU A 220 -11.37 -29.28 11.68
C GLU A 220 -12.17 -28.69 10.51
N TRP A 221 -12.58 -27.42 10.59
CA TRP A 221 -13.24 -26.72 9.48
C TRP A 221 -12.35 -26.69 8.23
N VAL A 222 -11.04 -26.46 8.38
CA VAL A 222 -10.08 -26.50 7.27
C VAL A 222 -9.98 -27.90 6.66
N LYS A 223 -9.85 -28.94 7.47
CA LYS A 223 -9.82 -30.33 7.00
C LYS A 223 -11.06 -30.69 6.19
N ILE A 224 -12.24 -30.33 6.69
CA ILE A 224 -13.50 -30.54 5.98
C ILE A 224 -13.49 -29.75 4.67
N SER A 225 -13.14 -28.47 4.71
CA SER A 225 -13.12 -27.58 3.55
C SER A 225 -12.19 -28.06 2.44
N ILE A 226 -10.98 -28.52 2.77
CA ILE A 226 -10.02 -29.13 1.84
C ILE A 226 -10.62 -30.42 1.25
N SER A 227 -11.24 -31.26 2.08
CA SER A 227 -11.84 -32.53 1.64
C SER A 227 -13.04 -32.31 0.71
N THR A 228 -13.89 -31.31 0.96
CA THR A 228 -15.00 -30.93 0.08
C THR A 228 -14.54 -30.32 -1.25
N ARG A 229 -13.40 -29.61 -1.26
CA ARG A 229 -12.77 -29.10 -2.50
C ARG A 229 -12.34 -30.22 -3.46
N LEU A 230 -12.14 -31.44 -2.94
CA LEU A 230 -11.67 -32.61 -3.68
C LEU A 230 -12.81 -33.55 -4.12
N ASN A 231 -13.95 -33.52 -3.42
CA ASN A 231 -15.10 -34.39 -3.70
C ASN A 231 -16.22 -33.73 -4.52
N GLY A 232 -16.26 -32.39 -4.59
CA GLY A 232 -17.19 -31.64 -5.42
C GLY A 232 -16.43 -30.70 -6.36
N ALA A 233 -16.83 -30.65 -7.62
CA ALA A 233 -16.32 -29.73 -8.63
C ALA A 233 -16.69 -28.27 -8.30
N HIS A 234 -16.12 -27.72 -7.23
CA HIS A 234 -16.02 -26.29 -6.98
C HIS A 234 -14.58 -25.97 -6.57
N GLN A 235 -13.72 -26.09 -7.57
CA GLN A 235 -12.53 -25.28 -7.65
C GLN A 235 -12.93 -23.80 -7.65
N ILE A 236 -12.91 -23.14 -6.49
CA ILE A 236 -12.53 -21.73 -6.47
C ILE A 236 -11.03 -21.71 -6.71
N VAL A 237 -10.69 -21.87 -7.99
CA VAL A 237 -9.44 -21.44 -8.62
C VAL A 237 -9.58 -19.92 -8.82
N PRO A 238 -8.53 -19.12 -8.58
CA PRO A 238 -8.57 -17.71 -8.93
C PRO A 238 -8.94 -17.60 -10.42
N GLU A 239 -10.05 -16.91 -10.70
CA GLU A 239 -10.61 -16.66 -12.03
C GLU A 239 -9.53 -16.68 -13.13
N ASP A 240 -9.61 -17.68 -14.00
CA ASP A 240 -8.73 -17.76 -15.15
C ASP A 240 -8.98 -16.53 -16.03
N LEU A 241 -8.01 -15.62 -16.09
CA LEU A 241 -8.00 -14.51 -17.03
C LEU A 241 -8.14 -15.12 -18.43
N GLY A 242 -9.33 -15.01 -19.04
CA GLY A 242 -9.62 -15.59 -20.36
C GLY A 242 -8.52 -15.29 -21.38
N HIS A 243 -8.34 -16.16 -22.38
CA HIS A 243 -7.23 -16.11 -23.35
C HIS A 243 -6.94 -14.72 -23.95
N GLY A 244 -7.95 -13.85 -24.11
CA GLY A 244 -7.79 -12.45 -24.55
C GLY A 244 -7.32 -11.44 -23.48
N LYS A 245 -7.43 -11.76 -22.18
CA LYS A 245 -6.93 -10.96 -21.04
C LYS A 245 -5.51 -11.36 -20.64
N LYS A 246 -5.14 -12.66 -20.70
CA LYS A 246 -3.76 -13.14 -20.48
C LYS A 246 -2.76 -12.52 -21.46
N THR A 247 -3.11 -12.48 -22.74
CA THR A 247 -2.27 -11.86 -23.79
C THR A 247 -2.04 -10.37 -23.54
N LYS A 248 -3.07 -9.63 -23.10
CA LYS A 248 -2.95 -8.20 -22.75
C LYS A 248 -2.12 -7.96 -21.49
N LEU A 249 -2.24 -8.81 -20.47
CA LEU A 249 -1.44 -8.70 -19.25
C LEU A 249 0.03 -9.02 -19.50
N VAL A 250 0.33 -10.06 -20.30
CA VAL A 250 1.70 -10.41 -20.73
C VAL A 250 2.30 -9.30 -21.60
N ALA A 251 1.54 -8.74 -22.54
CA ALA A 251 1.98 -7.61 -23.35
C ALA A 251 2.26 -6.36 -22.49
N SER A 252 1.42 -6.08 -21.50
CA SER A 252 1.63 -4.97 -20.55
C SER A 252 2.87 -5.21 -19.68
N PHE A 253 3.12 -6.47 -19.29
CA PHE A 253 4.31 -6.89 -18.57
C PHE A 253 5.59 -6.71 -19.35
N LEU A 254 5.66 -7.25 -20.56
CA LEU A 254 6.80 -7.06 -21.46
C LEU A 254 7.00 -5.58 -21.77
N SER A 255 5.92 -4.83 -22.01
CA SER A 255 6.00 -3.40 -22.31
C SER A 255 6.57 -2.60 -21.14
N THR A 256 6.15 -2.93 -19.91
CA THR A 256 6.67 -2.31 -18.69
C THR A 256 8.13 -2.70 -18.46
N ALA A 257 8.50 -3.97 -18.63
CA ALA A 257 9.87 -4.43 -18.49
C ALA A 257 10.83 -3.73 -19.46
N ILE A 258 10.45 -3.63 -20.74
CA ILE A 258 11.18 -2.85 -21.74
C ILE A 258 11.21 -1.36 -21.35
N GLY A 259 10.14 -0.84 -20.74
CA GLY A 259 10.12 0.52 -20.22
C GLY A 259 11.17 0.78 -19.13
N PHE A 260 11.39 -0.18 -18.22
CA PHE A 260 12.45 -0.09 -17.21
C PHE A 260 13.85 -0.25 -17.82
N LEU A 261 14.02 -1.13 -18.81
CA LEU A 261 15.26 -1.25 -19.58
C LEU A 261 15.58 0.05 -20.31
N PHE A 262 14.57 0.69 -20.92
CA PHE A 262 14.68 1.99 -21.57
C PHE A 262 15.24 3.05 -20.63
N TRP A 263 14.77 3.12 -19.38
CA TRP A 263 15.32 4.08 -18.41
C TRP A 263 16.81 3.85 -18.13
N GLY A 264 17.24 2.60 -18.00
CA GLY A 264 18.67 2.27 -17.81
C GLY A 264 19.52 2.68 -19.02
N VAL A 265 19.08 2.31 -20.23
CA VAL A 265 19.84 2.56 -21.47
C VAL A 265 19.79 4.04 -21.86
N ALA A 266 18.60 4.62 -21.97
CA ALA A 266 18.42 6.02 -22.35
C ALA A 266 19.02 6.97 -21.31
N GLY A 267 18.88 6.65 -20.01
CA GLY A 267 19.50 7.42 -18.93
C GLY A 267 21.02 7.45 -19.05
N THR A 268 21.65 6.30 -19.33
CA THR A 268 23.10 6.19 -19.50
C THR A 268 23.59 6.89 -20.77
N LEU A 269 22.87 6.76 -21.89
CA LEU A 269 23.21 7.46 -23.13
C LEU A 269 23.07 8.98 -22.98
N LEU A 270 21.97 9.45 -22.38
CA LEU A 270 21.76 10.87 -22.10
C LEU A 270 22.80 11.43 -21.14
N GLN A 271 23.28 10.62 -20.19
CA GLN A 271 24.36 11.02 -19.29
C GLN A 271 25.63 11.40 -20.08
N LEU A 272 25.97 10.65 -21.13
CA LEU A 272 27.12 10.94 -22.00
C LEU A 272 26.84 12.13 -22.93
N VAL A 273 25.70 12.12 -23.62
CA VAL A 273 25.33 13.17 -24.60
C VAL A 273 25.21 14.54 -23.94
N LEU A 274 24.66 14.61 -22.72
CA LEU A 274 24.43 15.86 -22.01
C LEU A 274 25.60 16.29 -21.13
N TYR A 275 26.67 15.49 -21.02
CA TYR A 275 27.84 15.81 -20.19
C TYR A 275 28.46 17.20 -20.49
N PRO A 276 28.69 17.61 -21.77
CA PRO A 276 29.27 18.92 -22.06
C PRO A 276 28.41 20.08 -21.55
N TYR A 277 27.09 19.94 -21.65
CA TYR A 277 26.13 20.94 -21.18
C TYR A 277 26.02 20.93 -19.65
N ALA A 278 26.01 19.76 -19.02
CA ALA A 278 25.96 19.63 -17.57
C ALA A 278 27.23 20.19 -16.90
N ARG A 279 28.39 20.01 -17.52
CA ARG A 279 29.67 20.56 -17.03
C ARG A 279 29.66 22.09 -17.01
N HIS A 280 28.99 22.73 -17.97
CA HIS A 280 28.88 24.19 -18.10
C HIS A 280 27.49 24.71 -17.68
N HIS A 281 26.77 23.99 -16.80
CA HIS A 281 25.39 24.33 -16.46
C HIS A 281 25.20 25.75 -15.91
N GLN A 282 26.19 26.28 -15.17
CA GLN A 282 26.15 27.64 -14.61
C GLN A 282 26.24 28.74 -15.68
N THR A 283 26.81 28.45 -16.85
CA THR A 283 27.02 29.44 -17.93
C THR A 283 26.16 29.18 -19.16
N ASN A 284 25.38 28.10 -19.18
CA ASN A 284 24.45 27.80 -20.26
C ASN A 284 23.36 28.87 -20.37
N SER A 285 23.22 29.48 -21.54
CA SER A 285 22.12 30.40 -21.83
C SER A 285 20.76 29.70 -21.75
N LEU A 286 19.71 30.47 -21.46
CA LEU A 286 18.33 29.98 -21.43
C LEU A 286 17.92 29.32 -22.76
N GLN A 287 18.36 29.85 -23.90
CA GLN A 287 18.10 29.26 -25.21
C GLN A 287 18.66 27.84 -25.34
N THR A 288 19.86 27.60 -24.81
CA THR A 288 20.49 26.28 -24.77
C THR A 288 19.71 25.33 -23.86
N GLN A 289 19.35 25.79 -22.64
CA GLN A 289 18.54 24.99 -21.72
C GLN A 289 17.19 24.61 -22.33
N LEU A 290 16.50 25.53 -23.01
CA LEU A 290 15.23 25.26 -23.70
C LEU A 290 15.38 24.23 -24.83
N LYS A 291 16.47 24.28 -25.61
CA LYS A 291 16.76 23.25 -26.63
C LYS A 291 16.93 21.88 -25.98
N ILE A 292 17.66 21.81 -24.87
CA ILE A 292 17.90 20.56 -24.14
C ILE A 292 16.61 20.03 -23.52
N ARG A 293 15.79 20.88 -22.87
CA ARG A 293 14.51 20.47 -22.30
C ARG A 293 13.54 19.97 -23.38
N ARG A 294 13.50 20.61 -24.57
CA ARG A 294 12.75 20.10 -25.73
C ARG A 294 13.26 18.74 -26.22
N PHE A 295 14.58 18.53 -26.23
CA PHE A 295 15.15 17.24 -26.60
C PHE A 295 14.78 16.14 -25.60
N VAL A 296 14.99 16.37 -24.30
CA VAL A 296 14.62 15.42 -23.23
C VAL A 296 13.11 15.19 -23.18
N GLY A 297 12.32 16.26 -23.29
CA GLY A 297 10.87 16.19 -23.32
C GLY A 297 10.33 15.40 -24.51
N ARG A 298 10.94 15.48 -25.69
CA ARG A 298 10.59 14.62 -26.84
C ARG A 298 10.82 13.14 -26.53
N ILE A 299 11.92 12.81 -25.88
CA ILE A 299 12.21 11.42 -25.46
C ILE A 299 11.12 10.94 -24.49
N TRP A 300 10.75 11.76 -23.50
CA TRP A 300 9.66 11.45 -22.57
C TRP A 300 8.30 11.35 -23.24
N TYR A 301 7.98 12.23 -24.17
CA TYR A 301 6.76 12.18 -24.97
C TYR A 301 6.63 10.85 -25.72
N TYR A 302 7.68 10.43 -26.44
CA TYR A 302 7.66 9.15 -27.15
C TYR A 302 7.65 7.94 -26.19
N PHE A 303 8.28 8.05 -25.04
CA PHE A 303 8.20 7.02 -23.99
C PHE A 303 6.77 6.82 -23.49
N ILE A 304 6.03 7.90 -23.21
CA ILE A 304 4.62 7.83 -22.81
C ILE A 304 3.75 7.26 -23.93
N ARG A 305 4.01 7.62 -25.19
CA ARG A 305 3.30 7.02 -26.34
C ARG A 305 3.59 5.53 -26.50
N TYR A 306 4.83 5.11 -26.27
CA TYR A 306 5.21 3.71 -26.26
C TYR A 306 4.45 2.93 -25.16
N LEU A 307 4.41 3.44 -23.93
CA LEU A 307 3.63 2.82 -22.85
C LEU A 307 2.13 2.81 -23.14
N SER A 308 1.64 3.84 -23.83
CA SER A 308 0.24 3.92 -24.25
C SER A 308 -0.11 2.88 -25.29
N PHE A 309 0.75 2.70 -26.31
CA PHE A 309 0.60 1.69 -27.34
C PHE A 309 0.74 0.27 -26.78
N GLY A 310 1.67 0.07 -25.84
CA GLY A 310 1.86 -1.19 -25.13
C GLY A 310 0.74 -1.56 -24.14
N GLY A 311 -0.30 -0.73 -24.03
CA GLY A 311 -1.46 -0.99 -23.16
C GLY A 311 -1.22 -0.79 -21.66
N VAL A 312 -0.07 -0.23 -21.27
CA VAL A 312 0.32 -0.03 -19.87
C VAL A 312 -0.48 1.11 -19.22
N LEU A 313 -0.60 2.22 -19.94
CA LEU A 313 -1.33 3.40 -19.47
C LEU A 313 -2.14 4.05 -20.58
N GLU A 314 -3.10 4.86 -20.21
CA GLU A 314 -3.83 5.81 -21.04
C GLU A 314 -3.65 7.19 -20.43
N VAL A 315 -3.55 8.24 -21.24
CA VAL A 315 -3.42 9.60 -20.72
C VAL A 315 -4.32 10.56 -21.51
N SER A 316 -5.01 11.43 -20.78
CA SER A 316 -5.72 12.58 -21.31
C SER A 316 -5.17 13.87 -20.72
N TYR A 317 -5.08 14.90 -21.56
CA TYR A 317 -4.59 16.23 -21.19
C TYR A 317 -5.68 17.26 -21.47
N LYS A 318 -6.02 18.09 -20.47
CA LYS A 318 -7.01 19.16 -20.57
C LYS A 318 -6.39 20.46 -20.09
N GLY A 319 -6.45 21.53 -20.90
CA GLY A 319 -5.98 22.86 -20.51
C GLY A 319 -4.47 23.09 -20.59
N PHE A 320 -3.70 22.17 -21.19
CA PHE A 320 -2.23 22.24 -21.24
C PHE A 320 -1.69 23.44 -22.05
N GLU A 321 -2.50 24.00 -22.93
CA GLU A 321 -2.23 25.25 -23.64
C GLU A 321 -2.09 26.47 -22.70
N LYS A 322 -2.59 26.40 -21.47
CA LYS A 322 -2.41 27.42 -20.43
C LYS A 322 -1.03 27.36 -19.75
N LEU A 323 -0.19 26.34 -20.03
CA LEU A 323 1.10 26.16 -19.36
C LEU A 323 2.27 26.78 -20.14
N GLY A 324 3.31 27.21 -19.43
CA GLY A 324 4.57 27.69 -20.01
C GLY A 324 4.72 29.20 -20.10
N ARG A 325 3.88 29.97 -19.41
CA ARG A 325 3.92 31.45 -19.40
C ARG A 325 5.02 31.95 -18.44
N PRO A 326 5.81 32.98 -18.79
CA PRO A 326 6.75 33.60 -17.86
C PRO A 326 6.03 34.08 -16.57
N GLY A 327 6.64 33.85 -15.41
CA GLY A 327 6.05 34.18 -14.11
C GLY A 327 5.00 33.17 -13.61
N GLN A 328 4.79 32.06 -14.31
CA GLN A 328 3.83 31.03 -13.93
C GLN A 328 4.48 29.97 -13.03
N LEU A 329 3.96 29.82 -11.81
CA LEU A 329 4.23 28.66 -10.97
C LEU A 329 3.17 27.60 -11.21
N ILE A 330 3.57 26.45 -11.76
CA ILE A 330 2.70 25.32 -12.05
C ILE A 330 2.79 24.35 -10.86
N LEU A 331 1.66 24.11 -10.21
CA LEU A 331 1.60 23.36 -8.97
C LEU A 331 0.68 22.14 -9.14
N PRO A 332 1.22 20.97 -9.49
CA PRO A 332 0.46 19.72 -9.52
C PRO A 332 0.40 19.00 -8.16
N ASN A 333 -0.60 18.14 -7.96
CA ASN A 333 -0.48 17.02 -7.02
C ASN A 333 0.42 15.91 -7.62
N HIS A 334 0.91 14.98 -6.80
CA HIS A 334 2.01 14.09 -7.14
C HIS A 334 1.72 12.59 -6.90
N PRO A 335 0.71 11.98 -7.54
CA PRO A 335 0.31 10.62 -7.20
C PRO A 335 1.28 9.52 -7.68
N SER A 336 2.13 9.77 -8.68
CA SER A 336 2.92 8.72 -9.37
C SER A 336 4.36 9.10 -9.72
N LEU A 337 5.18 8.11 -10.10
CA LEU A 337 6.52 8.35 -10.64
C LEU A 337 6.51 9.09 -11.99
N LEU A 338 5.45 8.91 -12.79
CA LEU A 338 5.38 9.42 -14.16
C LEU A 338 4.89 10.85 -14.25
N ASP A 339 4.43 11.47 -13.15
CA ASP A 339 3.81 12.80 -13.17
C ASP A 339 4.68 13.86 -13.85
N VAL A 340 5.96 13.94 -13.47
CA VAL A 340 6.92 14.87 -14.08
C VAL A 340 7.20 14.54 -15.55
N VAL A 341 7.19 13.25 -15.90
CA VAL A 341 7.43 12.75 -17.27
C VAL A 341 6.25 13.10 -18.18
N LEU A 342 5.02 12.94 -17.67
CA LEU A 342 3.77 13.29 -18.35
C LEU A 342 3.68 14.80 -18.59
N ILE A 343 3.96 15.61 -17.57
CA ILE A 343 3.91 17.08 -17.68
C ILE A 343 5.01 17.60 -18.60
N LEU A 344 6.28 17.24 -18.36
CA LEU A 344 7.40 17.77 -19.14
C LEU A 344 7.51 17.14 -20.54
N GLY A 345 6.93 15.96 -20.76
CA GLY A 345 6.76 15.39 -22.09
C GLY A 345 5.80 16.22 -22.96
N GLN A 346 4.74 16.77 -22.36
CA GLN A 346 3.75 17.61 -23.05
C GLN A 346 4.13 19.09 -23.07
N SER A 347 4.79 19.60 -22.03
CA SER A 347 5.22 20.99 -21.85
C SER A 347 6.73 21.07 -21.59
N PRO A 348 7.56 20.85 -22.62
CA PRO A 348 9.00 20.70 -22.43
C PRO A 348 9.76 22.02 -22.28
N SER A 349 9.11 23.18 -22.30
CA SER A 349 9.78 24.47 -22.02
C SER A 349 9.95 24.75 -20.53
N LEU A 350 9.16 24.08 -19.68
CA LEU A 350 9.08 24.34 -18.25
C LEU A 350 10.42 24.11 -17.55
N ASN A 351 10.76 24.99 -16.61
CA ASN A 351 11.74 24.69 -15.59
C ASN A 351 11.07 23.85 -14.47
N CYS A 352 11.83 23.16 -13.63
CA CYS A 352 11.29 22.25 -12.63
C CYS A 352 12.17 22.22 -11.37
N ILE A 353 11.55 22.16 -10.20
CA ILE A 353 12.23 21.85 -8.94
C ILE A 353 12.29 20.33 -8.75
N VAL A 354 13.49 19.79 -8.55
CA VAL A 354 13.74 18.35 -8.41
C VAL A 354 14.38 18.01 -7.06
N LYS A 355 14.20 16.78 -6.56
CA LYS A 355 14.84 16.37 -5.30
C LYS A 355 16.37 16.37 -5.43
N LYS A 356 17.08 17.03 -4.50
CA LYS A 356 18.55 17.13 -4.50
C LYS A 356 19.26 15.78 -4.61
N ASP A 357 18.76 14.75 -3.93
CA ASP A 357 19.32 13.40 -3.96
C ASP A 357 19.42 12.80 -5.39
N LEU A 358 18.62 13.29 -6.34
CA LEU A 358 18.70 12.83 -7.73
C LEU A 358 20.01 13.23 -8.42
N LEU A 359 20.74 14.22 -7.90
CA LEU A 359 22.08 14.56 -8.37
C LEU A 359 23.11 13.47 -8.06
N ASN A 360 22.86 12.61 -7.08
CA ASN A 360 23.71 11.46 -6.76
C ASN A 360 23.41 10.26 -7.69
N ASN A 361 22.34 10.32 -8.49
CA ASN A 361 21.99 9.27 -9.42
C ASN A 361 22.74 9.46 -10.75
N PRO A 362 23.63 8.53 -11.16
CA PRO A 362 24.44 8.67 -12.37
C PRO A 362 23.62 8.69 -13.68
N THR A 363 22.35 8.29 -13.65
CA THR A 363 21.46 8.29 -14.83
C THR A 363 20.56 9.53 -14.94
N MET A 364 20.60 10.43 -13.94
CA MET A 364 19.73 11.62 -13.88
C MET A 364 20.49 12.94 -13.70
N ARG A 365 21.71 12.88 -13.15
CA ARG A 365 22.49 14.08 -12.80
C ARG A 365 22.69 15.04 -13.98
N ASN A 366 23.19 14.55 -15.13
CA ASN A 366 23.53 15.46 -16.23
C ASN A 366 22.28 16.00 -16.93
N GLN A 367 21.17 15.25 -16.92
CA GLN A 367 19.88 15.68 -17.43
C GLN A 367 19.36 16.86 -16.61
N ILE A 368 19.38 16.74 -15.28
CA ILE A 368 18.97 17.81 -14.34
C ILE A 368 19.79 19.08 -14.60
N LEU A 369 21.11 18.97 -14.59
CA LEU A 369 22.02 20.11 -14.74
C LEU A 369 21.94 20.74 -16.13
N ALA A 370 21.93 19.93 -17.20
CA ALA A 370 21.87 20.42 -18.57
C ALA A 370 20.53 21.11 -18.90
N CYS A 371 19.42 20.64 -18.32
CA CYS A 371 18.12 21.29 -18.42
C CYS A 371 18.03 22.57 -17.58
N GLY A 372 18.97 22.84 -16.67
CA GLY A 372 18.88 23.96 -15.73
C GLY A 372 17.76 23.80 -14.70
N PHE A 373 17.39 22.56 -14.36
CA PHE A 373 16.42 22.26 -13.31
C PHE A 373 17.00 22.59 -11.94
N LEU A 374 16.15 23.07 -11.03
CA LEU A 374 16.55 23.55 -9.71
C LEU A 374 16.54 22.40 -8.69
N PRO A 375 17.67 22.03 -8.08
CA PRO A 375 17.68 21.05 -6.99
C PRO A 375 17.08 21.67 -5.72
N ASN A 376 16.11 20.99 -5.10
CA ASN A 376 15.48 21.43 -3.86
C ASN A 376 16.48 21.37 -2.69
N THR A 377 17.05 22.51 -2.34
CA THR A 377 17.79 22.74 -1.09
C THR A 377 16.87 23.46 -0.10
N GLU A 378 16.82 23.00 1.16
CA GLU A 378 16.11 23.69 2.24
C GLU A 378 16.86 24.98 2.64
N SER A 379 17.02 25.93 1.71
CA SER A 379 17.83 27.13 1.86
C SER A 379 17.18 28.36 1.23
N VAL A 380 17.62 29.55 1.66
CA VAL A 380 17.26 30.85 1.08
C VAL A 380 17.61 30.91 -0.42
N GLU A 381 18.68 30.22 -0.83
CA GLU A 381 19.15 30.15 -2.21
C GLU A 381 18.07 29.59 -3.18
N LEU A 382 17.25 28.63 -2.75
CA LEU A 382 16.20 28.09 -3.61
C LEU A 382 15.11 29.13 -3.90
N LEU A 383 14.82 30.00 -2.93
CA LEU A 383 13.86 31.09 -3.11
C LEU A 383 14.39 32.11 -4.12
N GLU A 384 15.65 32.52 -3.99
CA GLU A 384 16.31 33.44 -4.92
C GLU A 384 16.38 32.86 -6.33
N GLN A 385 16.78 31.58 -6.46
CA GLN A 385 16.81 30.90 -7.76
C GLN A 385 15.42 30.75 -8.38
N SER A 386 14.40 30.46 -7.57
CA SER A 386 13.02 30.38 -8.05
C SER A 386 12.52 31.74 -8.54
N ASP A 387 12.87 32.83 -7.84
CA ASP A 387 12.56 34.19 -8.25
C ASP A 387 13.18 34.54 -9.61
N GLU A 388 14.49 34.31 -9.77
CA GLU A 388 15.18 34.56 -11.03
C GLU A 388 14.60 33.73 -12.19
N VAL A 389 14.26 32.45 -11.94
CA VAL A 389 13.63 31.61 -12.96
C VAL A 389 12.24 32.14 -13.32
N LEU A 390 11.43 32.53 -12.35
CA LEU A 390 10.06 32.99 -12.58
C LEU A 390 10.01 34.34 -13.33
N LYS A 391 11.05 35.18 -13.29
CA LYS A 391 11.09 36.42 -14.09
C LYS A 391 10.94 36.18 -15.59
N GLU A 392 11.54 35.10 -16.11
CA GLU A 392 11.60 34.83 -17.55
C GLU A 392 10.95 33.50 -17.97
N GLN A 393 10.62 32.62 -17.02
CA GLN A 393 10.20 31.25 -17.30
C GLN A 393 9.00 30.83 -16.45
N ALA A 394 8.39 29.70 -16.82
CA ALA A 394 7.46 28.96 -15.97
C ALA A 394 8.21 27.90 -15.14
N LEU A 395 7.77 27.69 -13.91
CA LEU A 395 8.39 26.77 -12.96
C LEU A 395 7.38 25.70 -12.50
N LEU A 396 7.73 24.43 -12.68
CA LEU A 396 6.99 23.29 -12.17
C LEU A 396 7.46 22.94 -10.75
N LEU A 397 6.53 22.86 -9.79
CA LEU A 397 6.81 22.54 -8.40
C LEU A 397 5.77 21.59 -7.81
N PHE A 398 6.20 20.38 -7.47
CA PHE A 398 5.39 19.44 -6.67
C PHE A 398 5.47 19.83 -5.19
N ALA A 399 4.53 20.66 -4.74
CA ALA A 399 4.57 21.23 -3.40
C ALA A 399 4.37 20.19 -2.27
N GLU A 400 3.93 18.96 -2.55
CA GLU A 400 3.89 17.86 -1.58
C GLU A 400 5.28 17.41 -1.10
N GLY A 401 6.34 17.63 -1.90
CA GLY A 401 7.72 17.22 -1.62
C GLY A 401 7.99 15.71 -1.70
N THR A 402 6.95 14.89 -1.59
CA THR A 402 6.94 13.45 -1.88
C THR A 402 5.68 13.09 -2.66
N ARG A 403 5.60 11.86 -3.20
CA ARG A 403 4.40 11.42 -3.92
C ARG A 403 3.23 11.29 -2.95
N THR A 404 2.03 11.66 -3.38
CA THR A 404 0.78 11.52 -2.62
C THR A 404 0.66 10.10 -2.09
N GLY A 405 0.28 9.97 -0.81
CA GLY A 405 0.13 8.69 -0.15
C GLY A 405 -0.93 7.80 -0.80
N TRP A 406 -0.96 6.53 -0.42
CA TRP A 406 -2.01 5.60 -0.87
C TRP A 406 -3.40 5.95 -0.34
N ASP A 407 -3.48 6.81 0.69
CA ASP A 407 -4.71 7.43 1.20
C ASP A 407 -5.30 8.46 0.25
N GLY A 408 -4.58 8.85 -0.81
CA GLY A 408 -5.05 9.82 -1.81
C GLY A 408 -5.11 11.26 -1.32
N VAL A 409 -4.73 11.51 -0.06
CA VAL A 409 -4.79 12.84 0.56
C VAL A 409 -3.57 13.66 0.17
N VAL A 410 -3.81 14.74 -0.56
CA VAL A 410 -2.82 15.74 -0.94
C VAL A 410 -2.53 16.65 0.26
N LYS A 411 -1.25 16.69 0.67
CA LYS A 411 -0.74 17.54 1.76
C LYS A 411 0.44 18.35 1.25
N LEU A 412 0.31 19.67 1.27
CA LEU A 412 1.27 20.57 0.64
C LEU A 412 2.25 21.15 1.67
N ASN A 413 3.53 21.24 1.28
CA ASN A 413 4.53 21.95 2.06
C ASN A 413 4.28 23.45 1.94
N ARG A 414 3.96 24.08 3.08
CA ARG A 414 3.72 25.54 3.17
C ARG A 414 4.88 26.38 2.62
N GLY A 415 6.12 25.96 2.86
CA GLY A 415 7.31 26.62 2.32
C GLY A 415 7.36 26.60 0.79
N ALA A 416 6.97 25.50 0.16
CA ALA A 416 6.85 25.39 -1.29
C ALA A 416 5.74 26.32 -1.83
N VAL A 417 4.59 26.41 -1.17
CA VAL A 417 3.51 27.35 -1.56
C VAL A 417 3.94 28.81 -1.39
N SER A 418 4.78 29.12 -0.39
CA SER A 418 5.34 30.47 -0.15
C SER A 418 6.16 30.99 -1.33
N ILE A 419 6.81 30.11 -2.12
CA ILE A 419 7.51 30.49 -3.36
C ILE A 419 6.53 31.17 -4.32
N GLY A 420 5.34 30.59 -4.50
CA GLY A 420 4.31 31.13 -5.38
C GLY A 420 3.82 32.51 -4.94
N LEU A 421 3.67 32.71 -3.63
CA LEU A 421 3.23 34.01 -3.10
C LEU A 421 4.28 35.11 -3.26
N ARG A 422 5.56 34.76 -3.23
CA ARG A 422 6.66 35.74 -3.27
C ARG A 422 7.08 36.11 -4.68
N SER A 423 7.14 35.11 -5.57
CA SER A 423 7.87 35.21 -6.83
C SER A 423 7.02 34.94 -8.07
N ALA A 424 5.86 34.30 -7.94
CA ALA A 424 5.01 34.01 -9.10
C ALA A 424 4.12 35.22 -9.42
N ARG A 425 3.92 35.46 -10.72
CA ARG A 425 2.83 36.35 -11.20
C ARG A 425 1.48 35.64 -11.14
N VAL A 426 1.50 34.33 -11.36
CA VAL A 426 0.30 33.47 -11.35
C VAL A 426 0.66 32.07 -10.90
N ILE A 427 -0.21 31.45 -10.11
CA ILE A 427 -0.11 30.06 -9.69
C ILE A 427 -1.19 29.28 -10.43
N THR A 428 -0.80 28.24 -11.17
CA THR A 428 -1.74 27.41 -11.92
C THR A 428 -1.72 25.99 -11.36
N PRO A 429 -2.81 25.54 -10.71
CA PRO A 429 -2.90 24.17 -10.21
C PRO A 429 -3.09 23.19 -11.37
N VAL A 430 -2.50 21.99 -11.27
CA VAL A 430 -2.70 20.91 -12.23
C VAL A 430 -3.16 19.66 -11.48
N ILE A 431 -4.39 19.25 -11.73
CA ILE A 431 -4.95 18.04 -11.13
C ILE A 431 -4.45 16.84 -11.94
N ILE A 432 -3.80 15.90 -11.27
CA ILE A 432 -3.42 14.59 -11.79
C ILE A 432 -4.34 13.57 -11.14
N ARG A 433 -5.24 13.02 -11.93
CA ARG A 433 -6.04 11.85 -11.59
C ARG A 433 -5.39 10.60 -12.15
N MET A 434 -5.42 9.53 -11.37
CA MET A 434 -4.95 8.25 -11.85
C MET A 434 -5.78 7.10 -11.27
N ASN A 435 -6.23 6.17 -12.12
CA ASN A 435 -6.93 4.97 -11.69
C ASN A 435 -6.49 3.76 -12.54
N PRO A 436 -6.04 2.65 -11.92
CA PRO A 436 -5.76 2.51 -10.49
C PRO A 436 -4.49 3.26 -10.08
N LEU A 437 -4.40 3.65 -8.80
CA LEU A 437 -3.15 4.15 -8.21
C LEU A 437 -2.01 3.16 -8.46
N SER A 438 -0.87 3.66 -8.93
CA SER A 438 0.25 2.84 -9.43
C SER A 438 1.56 3.63 -9.41
N LEU A 439 2.69 2.93 -9.54
CA LEU A 439 4.03 3.54 -9.66
C LEU A 439 4.36 4.51 -8.50
N LYS A 440 3.83 4.25 -7.31
CA LYS A 440 4.16 4.98 -6.07
C LYS A 440 5.54 4.61 -5.54
N LYS A 441 6.01 5.37 -4.57
CA LYS A 441 7.36 5.19 -4.01
C LYS A 441 7.46 3.82 -3.33
N GLY A 442 8.41 2.99 -3.77
CA GLY A 442 8.61 1.64 -3.24
C GLY A 442 7.70 0.56 -3.85
N HIS A 443 6.78 0.91 -4.76
CA HIS A 443 5.97 -0.06 -5.47
C HIS A 443 6.81 -0.81 -6.51
N PRO A 444 6.88 -2.16 -6.49
CA PRO A 444 7.65 -2.92 -7.47
C PRO A 444 7.12 -2.69 -8.88
N TRP A 445 8.02 -2.39 -9.80
CA TRP A 445 7.63 -2.04 -11.16
C TRP A 445 6.98 -3.18 -11.94
N TYR A 446 7.32 -4.42 -11.60
CA TYR A 446 6.80 -5.63 -12.23
C TYR A 446 5.40 -6.03 -11.72
N LYS A 447 4.88 -5.36 -10.67
CA LYS A 447 3.49 -5.51 -10.23
C LYS A 447 2.59 -4.59 -11.04
N ILE A 448 2.11 -5.09 -12.17
CA ILE A 448 1.30 -4.32 -13.11
C ILE A 448 -0.17 -4.52 -12.76
N PRO A 449 -0.96 -3.44 -12.67
CA PRO A 449 -2.38 -3.55 -12.37
C PRO A 449 -3.12 -4.38 -13.43
N LYS A 450 -4.16 -5.11 -13.02
CA LYS A 450 -5.01 -5.90 -13.93
C LYS A 450 -5.77 -5.02 -14.94
N LYS A 451 -5.88 -3.72 -14.67
CA LYS A 451 -6.49 -2.70 -15.54
C LYS A 451 -5.40 -1.71 -16.00
N ARG A 452 -5.54 -1.22 -17.23
CA ARG A 452 -4.70 -0.14 -17.78
C ARG A 452 -4.76 1.09 -16.86
N ILE A 453 -3.61 1.71 -16.59
CA ILE A 453 -3.55 2.91 -15.74
C ILE A 453 -4.11 4.10 -16.52
N GLN A 454 -5.20 4.70 -16.08
CA GLN A 454 -5.80 5.86 -16.71
C GLN A 454 -5.32 7.13 -16.01
N TYR A 455 -4.55 7.95 -16.72
CA TYR A 455 -4.16 9.30 -16.29
C TYR A 455 -5.10 10.35 -16.89
N GLU A 456 -5.52 11.29 -16.07
CA GLU A 456 -6.18 12.51 -16.51
C GLU A 456 -5.47 13.70 -15.88
N LEU A 457 -4.86 14.55 -16.71
CA LEU A 457 -4.18 15.76 -16.26
C LEU A 457 -5.02 16.98 -16.67
N ILE A 458 -5.52 17.71 -15.68
CA ILE A 458 -6.44 18.84 -15.86
C ILE A 458 -5.78 20.10 -15.30
N VAL A 459 -5.52 21.08 -16.18
CA VAL A 459 -5.06 22.39 -15.77
C VAL A 459 -6.24 23.19 -15.22
N GLY A 460 -6.13 23.60 -13.95
CA GLY A 460 -7.15 24.40 -13.27
C GLY A 460 -7.08 25.89 -13.62
N GLU A 461 -7.89 26.67 -12.92
CA GLU A 461 -7.90 28.12 -13.08
C GLU A 461 -6.73 28.80 -12.37
N ASP A 462 -6.31 29.91 -12.95
CA ASP A 462 -5.19 30.71 -12.46
C ASP A 462 -5.54 31.37 -11.13
N ILE A 463 -4.58 31.31 -10.20
CA ILE A 463 -4.65 31.94 -8.88
C ILE A 463 -3.64 33.09 -8.89
N HIS A 464 -4.10 34.32 -8.66
CA HIS A 464 -3.24 35.49 -8.59
C HIS A 464 -2.73 35.70 -7.17
N PRO A 465 -1.41 35.62 -6.91
CA PRO A 465 -0.85 35.80 -5.56
C PRO A 465 -1.25 37.11 -4.88
N GLN A 466 -1.43 38.18 -5.65
CA GLN A 466 -1.81 39.50 -5.13
C GLN A 466 -3.15 39.47 -4.37
N ASP A 467 -4.13 38.71 -4.85
CA ASP A 467 -5.45 38.57 -4.20
C ASP A 467 -5.33 37.92 -2.81
N TRP A 468 -4.27 37.15 -2.59
CA TRP A 468 -4.01 36.46 -1.32
C TRP A 468 -3.20 37.29 -0.34
N LEU A 469 -2.46 38.28 -0.84
CA LEU A 469 -1.59 39.15 -0.05
C LEU A 469 -2.29 40.42 0.45
N GLN A 470 -3.48 40.74 -0.06
CA GLN A 470 -4.16 42.05 0.00
C GLN A 470 -4.43 42.67 1.39
N GLU A 471 -3.96 42.11 2.51
CA GLU A 471 -3.97 42.74 3.85
C GLU A 471 -3.24 41.93 4.94
N GLN A 472 -2.52 40.87 4.57
CA GLN A 472 -1.99 39.88 5.53
C GLN A 472 -0.51 39.63 5.35
N SER A 473 0.17 39.26 6.44
CA SER A 473 1.56 38.83 6.39
C SER A 473 1.72 37.59 5.49
N ILE A 474 2.87 37.47 4.80
CA ILE A 474 3.17 36.33 3.91
C ILE A 474 2.93 34.96 4.59
N PRO A 475 3.30 34.72 5.87
CA PRO A 475 3.02 33.44 6.53
C PRO A 475 1.53 33.11 6.65
N MET A 476 0.67 34.13 6.88
CA MET A 476 -0.78 33.96 6.97
C MET A 476 -1.39 33.67 5.60
N ALA A 477 -1.01 34.47 4.59
CA ALA A 477 -1.42 34.26 3.20
C ALA A 477 -1.02 32.86 2.71
N SER A 478 0.22 32.44 3.04
CA SER A 478 0.74 31.10 2.73
C SER A 478 -0.08 30.00 3.38
N ARG A 479 -0.40 30.10 4.68
CA ARG A 479 -1.24 29.12 5.37
C ARG A 479 -2.64 29.00 4.74
N ARG A 480 -3.26 30.14 4.38
CA ARG A 480 -4.60 30.16 3.78
C ARG A 480 -4.58 29.55 2.37
N LEU A 481 -3.61 29.93 1.55
CA LEU A 481 -3.45 29.40 0.19
C LEU A 481 -3.11 27.91 0.19
N THR A 482 -2.24 27.47 1.11
CA THR A 482 -1.95 26.04 1.29
C THR A 482 -3.23 25.26 1.59
N LYS A 483 -4.04 25.71 2.56
CA LYS A 483 -5.30 25.04 2.88
C LYS A 483 -6.28 25.02 1.70
N TYR A 484 -6.44 26.16 1.02
CA TYR A 484 -7.29 26.23 -0.18
C TYR A 484 -6.85 25.25 -1.27
N LEU A 485 -5.54 25.17 -1.55
CA LEU A 485 -5.00 24.25 -2.54
C LEU A 485 -5.16 22.80 -2.13
N GLU A 486 -4.95 22.46 -0.85
CA GLU A 486 -5.22 21.12 -0.32
C GLU A 486 -6.69 20.75 -0.49
N ASP A 487 -7.62 21.63 -0.10
CA ASP A 487 -9.05 21.42 -0.28
C ASP A 487 -9.41 21.27 -1.77
N TYR A 488 -8.82 22.10 -2.63
CA TYR A 488 -8.98 22.05 -4.09
C TYR A 488 -8.53 20.71 -4.66
N PHE A 489 -7.30 20.26 -4.37
CA PHE A 489 -6.82 18.98 -4.87
C PHE A 489 -7.63 17.81 -4.32
N ASN A 490 -7.81 17.74 -3.00
CA ASN A 490 -8.53 16.63 -2.36
C ASN A 490 -9.98 16.50 -2.86
N THR A 491 -10.65 17.62 -3.16
CA THR A 491 -11.99 17.60 -3.76
C THR A 491 -11.96 17.04 -5.18
N HIS A 492 -10.97 17.43 -5.98
CA HIS A 492 -10.87 17.02 -7.38
C HIS A 492 -10.22 15.65 -7.58
N THR A 493 -9.54 15.08 -6.57
CA THR A 493 -8.88 13.77 -6.64
C THR A 493 -9.51 12.71 -5.75
N LYS A 494 -10.70 12.97 -5.19
CA LYS A 494 -11.38 12.07 -4.24
C LYS A 494 -11.69 10.69 -4.83
N ASP A 495 -11.93 10.62 -6.14
CA ASP A 495 -12.32 9.41 -6.86
C ASP A 495 -11.11 8.68 -7.52
N ASN A 496 -9.89 9.07 -7.17
CA ASN A 496 -8.66 8.43 -7.67
C ASN A 496 -8.45 7.00 -7.14
#